data_AF-A0A9E3XI07-F1
#
_entry.id   AF-A0A9E3XI07-F1
#
_cell.length_a   1.000
_cell.length_b   1.000
_cell.length_c   1.000
_cell.angle_alpha   90.00
_cell.angle_beta   90.00
_cell.angle_gamma   90.00
#
_symmetry.space_group_name_H-M   'P 1'
#
loop_
_entity.id
_entity.type
_entity.pdbx_description
1 polymer ?
#
loop_
_entity_poly.entity_id
_entity_poly.type
_entity_poly.pdbx_seq_one_letter_code
_entity_poly.pdbx_strand_id
1 'polypeptide(L)'
;MKLKTDTSYDALIIGSGFGGSMTAKALVDAGMRVLMLERGDWVTRSPENWGLYGSVDLTPHYAMDSPLRVLAGGNKDVMGSYHCVGGPSVFYGGVSFRFREGDFEPGSEIVGDSGA
;
A
#
# COMPACT_ATOMS: atom_id res chain seq x y z
N MET A 1 24.94 -22.96 6.94
CA MET A 1 23.47 -22.95 6.83
C MET A 1 23.12 -23.11 5.36
N LYS A 2 22.58 -24.27 4.95
CA LYS A 2 22.14 -24.47 3.55
C LYS A 2 20.80 -23.76 3.37
N LEU A 3 20.74 -22.77 2.48
CA LEU A 3 19.48 -22.19 2.04
C LEU A 3 18.68 -23.31 1.36
N LYS A 4 17.41 -23.47 1.77
CA LYS A 4 16.49 -24.44 1.17
C LYS A 4 16.06 -23.87 -0.18
N THR A 5 16.57 -24.40 -1.28
CA THR A 5 16.43 -23.82 -2.63
C THR A 5 15.14 -24.19 -3.36
N ASP A 6 14.29 -25.07 -2.80
CA ASP A 6 13.07 -25.54 -3.46
C ASP A 6 11.79 -24.85 -2.96
N THR A 7 11.80 -23.52 -2.89
CA THR A 7 10.55 -22.78 -2.68
C THR A 7 10.19 -22.05 -3.96
N SER A 8 9.37 -22.69 -4.79
CA SER A 8 8.75 -22.05 -5.95
C SER A 8 7.42 -21.42 -5.56
N TYR A 9 7.12 -20.27 -6.17
CA TYR A 9 5.86 -19.55 -6.02
C TYR A 9 5.28 -19.33 -7.41
N ASP A 10 3.95 -19.38 -7.51
CA ASP A 10 3.24 -19.21 -8.76
C ASP A 10 3.00 -17.71 -9.06
N ALA A 11 3.00 -16.87 -8.00
CA ALA A 11 2.95 -15.41 -8.12
C ALA A 11 3.79 -14.73 -7.03
N LEU A 12 4.39 -13.59 -7.39
CA LEU A 12 5.02 -12.65 -6.46
C LEU A 12 4.20 -11.36 -6.41
N ILE A 13 3.90 -10.90 -5.22
CA ILE A 13 3.21 -9.63 -4.96
C ILE A 13 4.14 -8.73 -4.17
N ILE A 14 4.39 -7.54 -4.68
CA ILE A 14 5.24 -6.53 -4.03
C ILE A 14 4.34 -5.44 -3.45
N GLY A 15 4.30 -5.35 -2.12
CA GLY A 15 3.44 -4.47 -1.36
C GLY A 15 2.17 -5.17 -0.86
N SER A 16 1.91 -5.05 0.44
CA SER A 16 0.79 -5.69 1.13
C SER A 16 -0.43 -4.77 1.31
N GLY A 17 -0.46 -3.63 0.64
CA GLY A 17 -1.57 -2.67 0.68
C GLY A 17 -2.88 -3.20 0.09
N PHE A 18 -3.88 -2.31 -0.08
CA PHE A 18 -5.21 -2.67 -0.61
C PHE A 18 -5.16 -3.56 -1.86
N GLY A 19 -4.44 -3.13 -2.90
CA GLY A 19 -4.33 -3.90 -4.15
C GLY A 19 -3.64 -5.25 -3.94
N GLY A 20 -2.44 -5.23 -3.35
CA GLY A 20 -1.63 -6.44 -3.16
C GLY A 20 -2.33 -7.51 -2.32
N SER A 21 -2.94 -7.13 -1.20
CA SER A 21 -3.68 -8.08 -0.35
C SER A 21 -4.92 -8.65 -1.03
N MET A 22 -5.67 -7.84 -1.78
CA MET A 22 -6.86 -8.32 -2.50
C MET A 22 -6.49 -9.26 -3.65
N THR A 23 -5.45 -8.93 -4.41
CA THR A 23 -4.90 -9.81 -5.44
C THR A 23 -4.37 -11.11 -4.84
N ALA A 24 -3.59 -11.04 -3.75
CA ALA A 24 -3.05 -12.20 -3.06
C ALA A 24 -4.17 -13.16 -2.62
N LYS A 25 -5.24 -12.61 -2.04
CA LYS A 25 -6.38 -13.39 -1.59
C LYS A 25 -7.04 -14.16 -2.74
N ALA A 26 -7.31 -13.51 -3.87
CA ALA A 26 -7.92 -14.17 -5.02
C ALA A 26 -7.05 -15.32 -5.56
N LEU A 27 -5.73 -15.12 -5.63
CA LEU A 27 -4.79 -16.14 -6.12
C LEU A 27 -4.64 -17.31 -5.13
N VAL A 28 -4.58 -17.03 -3.83
CA VAL A 28 -4.53 -18.06 -2.79
C VAL A 28 -5.82 -18.87 -2.76
N ASP A 29 -6.98 -18.22 -2.87
CA ASP A 29 -8.28 -18.91 -2.94
C ASP A 29 -8.38 -19.81 -4.19
N ALA A 30 -7.66 -19.48 -5.26
CA ALA A 30 -7.51 -20.32 -6.45
C ALA A 30 -6.47 -21.46 -6.31
N GLY A 31 -5.87 -21.63 -5.13
CA GLY A 31 -4.91 -22.69 -4.82
C GLY A 31 -3.46 -22.40 -5.22
N MET A 32 -3.14 -21.16 -5.60
CA MET A 32 -1.78 -20.77 -5.98
C MET A 32 -0.89 -20.50 -4.75
N ARG A 33 0.41 -20.80 -4.88
CA ARG A 33 1.43 -20.43 -3.89
C ARG A 33 1.91 -19.01 -4.18
N VAL A 34 1.50 -18.08 -3.33
CA VAL A 34 1.81 -16.66 -3.49
C VAL A 34 2.87 -16.24 -2.48
N LEU A 35 3.93 -15.59 -2.95
CA LEU A 35 4.87 -14.86 -2.09
C LEU A 35 4.51 -13.39 -2.10
N MET A 36 4.24 -12.82 -0.94
CA MET A 36 4.03 -11.39 -0.77
C MET A 36 5.19 -10.78 0.01
N LEU A 37 5.77 -9.71 -0.54
CA LEU A 37 6.84 -8.95 0.09
C LEU A 37 6.33 -7.58 0.49
N GLU A 38 6.59 -7.17 1.72
CA GLU A 38 6.31 -5.85 2.24
C GLU A 38 7.62 -5.24 2.75
N ARG A 39 7.82 -3.94 2.53
CA ARG A 39 9.02 -3.24 2.98
C ARG A 39 9.02 -3.09 4.50
N GLY A 40 7.86 -2.77 5.07
CA GLY A 40 7.70 -2.55 6.49
C GLY A 40 7.33 -3.79 7.29
N ASP A 41 7.24 -3.61 8.60
CA ASP A 41 6.86 -4.64 9.56
C ASP A 41 5.38 -4.56 9.95
N TRP A 42 4.95 -5.51 10.77
CA TRP A 42 3.65 -5.44 11.45
C TRP A 42 3.60 -4.25 12.41
N VAL A 43 2.50 -3.51 12.36
CA VAL A 43 2.25 -2.40 13.29
C VAL A 43 2.13 -2.92 14.71
N THR A 44 2.95 -2.39 15.62
CA THR A 44 2.79 -2.63 17.06
C THR A 44 1.55 -1.90 17.55
N ARG A 45 0.61 -2.63 18.16
CA ARG A 45 -0.63 -2.07 18.68
C ARG A 45 -0.36 -1.23 19.93
N SER A 46 -0.72 0.05 19.88
CA SER A 46 -0.66 0.98 21.01
C SER A 46 -1.82 1.98 20.94
N PRO A 47 -2.17 2.66 22.04
CA PRO A 47 -3.17 3.72 22.03
C PRO A 47 -2.91 4.83 20.99
N GLU A 48 -1.66 5.05 20.61
CA GLU A 48 -1.26 6.06 19.62
C GLU A 48 -1.78 5.74 18.21
N ASN A 49 -2.03 4.48 17.87
CA ASN A 49 -2.51 4.09 16.53
C ASN A 49 -3.94 4.57 16.24
N TRP A 50 -4.78 4.68 17.28
CA TRP A 50 -6.20 5.05 17.18
C TRP A 50 -6.49 6.44 17.78
N GLY A 51 -5.45 7.13 18.25
CA GLY A 51 -5.55 8.50 18.73
C GLY A 51 -5.76 9.50 17.59
N LEU A 52 -6.19 10.71 17.94
CA LEU A 52 -6.47 11.81 16.99
C LEU A 52 -5.29 12.13 16.05
N TYR A 53 -4.07 11.84 16.48
CA TYR A 53 -2.84 12.19 15.78
C TYR A 53 -2.14 10.96 15.17
N GLY A 54 -2.77 9.79 15.16
CA GLY A 54 -2.14 8.52 14.78
C GLY A 54 -1.84 8.31 13.30
N SER A 55 -1.89 9.36 12.46
CA SER A 55 -1.79 9.23 11.01
C SER A 55 -1.03 10.39 10.37
N VAL A 56 -0.36 10.10 9.24
CA VAL A 56 0.42 11.06 8.44
C VAL A 56 1.39 11.85 9.31
N ASP A 57 1.55 13.14 9.07
CA ASP A 57 2.46 14.07 9.72
C ASP A 57 2.05 14.46 11.14
N LEU A 58 0.93 13.92 11.64
CA LEU A 58 0.48 14.15 13.02
C LEU A 58 1.17 13.19 14.02
N THR A 59 1.78 12.11 13.53
CA THR A 59 2.46 11.11 14.35
C THR A 59 3.96 11.08 14.08
N PRO A 60 4.81 10.89 15.12
CA PRO A 60 6.25 10.68 14.91
C PRO A 60 6.56 9.33 14.23
N HIS A 61 5.57 8.42 14.11
CA HIS A 61 5.73 7.09 13.54
C HIS A 61 5.53 7.04 12.02
N TYR A 62 5.25 8.18 11.37
CA TYR A 62 5.09 8.24 9.92
C TYR A 62 6.44 8.19 9.21
N ALA A 63 6.58 7.24 8.28
CA ALA A 63 7.88 6.93 7.70
C ALA A 63 8.35 8.05 6.75
N MET A 64 9.50 8.63 7.09
CA MET A 64 10.16 9.70 6.35
C MET A 64 11.58 9.31 5.89
N ASP A 65 11.93 8.03 5.94
CA ASP A 65 13.23 7.47 5.54
C ASP A 65 13.40 7.41 4.01
N SER A 66 12.31 7.46 3.24
CA SER A 66 12.33 7.58 1.78
C SER A 66 11.19 8.48 1.30
N PRO A 67 11.26 9.80 1.57
CA PRO A 67 10.17 10.70 1.28
C PRO A 67 10.03 10.95 -0.22
N LEU A 68 8.79 11.04 -0.68
CA LEU A 68 8.43 11.44 -2.02
C LEU A 68 8.48 12.97 -2.13
N ARG A 69 9.10 13.47 -3.20
CA ARG A 69 9.08 14.89 -3.52
C ARG A 69 7.78 15.26 -4.22
N VAL A 70 7.11 16.30 -3.75
CA VAL A 70 5.89 16.81 -4.37
C VAL A 70 6.29 17.80 -5.46
N LEU A 71 5.91 17.51 -6.71
CA LEU A 71 6.29 18.34 -7.87
C LEU A 71 5.24 19.42 -8.20
N ALA A 72 3.97 19.14 -7.93
CA ALA A 72 2.86 20.07 -8.14
C ALA A 72 1.66 19.67 -7.26
N GLY A 73 0.87 20.66 -6.83
CA GLY A 73 -0.23 20.45 -5.89
C GLY A 73 0.23 20.13 -4.47
N GLY A 74 -0.71 19.79 -3.58
CA GLY A 74 -0.43 19.44 -2.19
C GLY A 74 -0.19 20.63 -1.25
N ASN A 75 -0.04 20.34 0.03
CA ASN A 75 0.18 21.32 1.11
C ASN A 75 1.62 21.32 1.65
N LYS A 76 2.53 20.57 1.03
CA LYS A 76 3.93 20.38 1.46
C LYS A 76 4.82 19.92 0.31
N ASP A 77 6.12 20.19 0.43
CA ASP A 77 7.14 19.89 -0.60
C ASP A 77 7.61 18.42 -0.59
N VAL A 78 7.42 17.73 0.53
CA VAL A 78 7.80 16.33 0.71
C VAL A 78 6.71 15.58 1.47
N MET A 79 6.51 14.31 1.13
CA MET A 79 5.53 13.43 1.76
C MET A 79 6.17 12.09 2.10
N GLY A 80 5.92 11.59 3.31
CA GLY A 80 6.31 10.26 3.74
C GLY A 80 5.43 9.16 3.13
N SER A 81 5.53 7.97 3.70
CA SER A 81 4.71 6.83 3.29
C SER A 81 4.38 5.90 4.46
N TYR A 82 3.49 4.93 4.22
CA TYR A 82 3.15 3.89 5.20
C TYR A 82 3.86 2.60 4.84
N HIS A 83 5.04 2.40 5.42
CA HIS A 83 5.82 1.17 5.31
C HIS A 83 5.43 0.23 6.43
N CYS A 84 4.35 -0.53 6.24
CA CYS A 84 3.89 -1.54 7.19
C CYS A 84 3.02 -2.59 6.50
N VAL A 85 2.82 -3.74 7.13
CA VAL A 85 1.89 -4.76 6.61
C VAL A 85 0.47 -4.21 6.56
N GLY A 86 -0.12 -4.21 5.37
CA GLY A 86 -1.39 -3.56 5.04
C GLY A 86 -1.24 -2.14 4.47
N GLY A 87 -0.05 -1.55 4.54
CA GLY A 87 0.25 -0.23 3.98
C GLY A 87 -0.72 0.87 4.43
N PRO A 88 -1.09 1.81 3.55
CA PRO A 88 -2.03 2.89 3.88
C PRO A 88 -3.42 2.42 4.33
N SER A 89 -3.81 1.15 4.08
CA SER A 89 -5.10 0.64 4.55
C SER A 89 -5.21 0.54 6.07
N VAL A 90 -4.08 0.47 6.77
CA VAL A 90 -4.03 0.43 8.24
C VAL A 90 -4.27 1.82 8.85
N PHE A 91 -3.86 2.87 8.14
CA PHE A 91 -3.90 4.25 8.63
C PHE A 91 -4.54 5.16 7.58
N TYR A 92 -5.86 5.13 7.50
CA TYR A 92 -6.64 6.00 6.62
C TYR A 92 -7.89 6.53 7.32
N GLY A 93 -8.53 7.54 6.74
CA GLY A 93 -9.71 8.19 7.33
C GLY A 93 -10.98 7.34 7.40
N GLY A 94 -10.94 6.05 7.06
CA GLY A 94 -12.13 5.19 7.06
C GLY A 94 -13.13 5.48 5.93
N VAL A 95 -12.78 6.37 5.01
CA VAL A 95 -13.68 6.82 3.93
C VAL A 95 -13.45 5.96 2.70
N SER A 96 -14.45 5.17 2.34
CA SER A 96 -14.43 4.30 1.16
C SER A 96 -15.62 4.61 0.26
N PHE A 97 -15.38 5.35 -0.83
CA PHE A 97 -16.42 5.66 -1.80
C PHE A 97 -16.49 4.58 -2.88
N ARG A 98 -17.69 4.40 -3.43
CA ARG A 98 -17.85 3.69 -4.69
C ARG A 98 -17.65 4.67 -5.82
N PHE A 99 -16.87 4.26 -6.82
CA PHE A 99 -16.81 4.97 -8.10
C PHE A 99 -18.19 5.00 -8.75
N ARG A 100 -18.47 6.11 -9.45
CA ARG A 100 -19.60 6.25 -10.35
C ARG A 100 -19.26 5.54 -11.66
N GLU A 101 -20.28 5.17 -12.42
CA GLU A 101 -20.08 4.52 -13.72
C GLU A 101 -19.16 5.34 -14.65
N GLY A 102 -19.35 6.66 -14.71
CA GLY A 102 -18.51 7.54 -15.51
C GLY A 102 -17.06 7.69 -15.02
N ASP A 103 -16.73 7.30 -13.78
CA ASP A 103 -15.34 7.35 -13.28
C ASP A 103 -14.47 6.24 -13.90
N PHE A 104 -15.08 5.24 -14.54
CA PHE A 104 -14.38 4.18 -15.28
C PHE A 104 -14.06 4.57 -16.74
N GLU A 105 -14.54 5.72 -17.19
CA GLU A 105 -14.26 6.27 -18.52
C GLU A 105 -13.24 7.41 -18.36
N PRO A 106 -11.93 7.13 -18.49
CA PRO A 106 -10.91 8.16 -18.28
C PRO A 106 -11.07 9.30 -19.28
N GLY A 107 -10.95 10.54 -18.79
CA GLY A 107 -10.89 11.72 -19.65
C GLY A 107 -9.71 11.65 -20.62
N SER A 108 -9.83 12.34 -21.76
CA SER A 108 -8.80 12.37 -22.81
C SER A 108 -7.42 12.84 -22.35
N GLU A 109 -7.37 13.53 -21.22
CA GLU A 109 -6.19 14.08 -20.56
C GLU A 109 -5.50 13.10 -19.60
N ILE A 110 -6.14 11.99 -19.24
CA ILE A 110 -5.56 10.96 -18.38
C ILE A 110 -4.79 9.98 -19.25
N VAL A 111 -3.48 9.89 -19.04
CA VAL A 111 -2.63 8.88 -19.68
C VAL A 111 -3.03 7.51 -19.13
N GLY A 112 -3.77 6.74 -19.92
CA GLY A 112 -4.37 5.47 -19.51
C GLY A 112 -3.46 4.25 -19.60
N ASP A 113 -2.24 4.38 -20.13
CA ASP A 113 -1.29 3.28 -20.22
C ASP A 113 0.02 3.60 -19.50
N SER A 114 0.64 2.57 -18.92
CA SER A 114 1.96 2.67 -18.29
C SER A 114 3.11 2.46 -19.28
N GLY A 115 2.82 2.25 -20.56
CA GLY A 115 3.77 1.89 -21.62
C GLY A 115 4.62 0.65 -21.31
N ALA A 116 4.18 -0.17 -20.35
CA ALA A 116 4.91 -1.30 -19.79
C ALA A 116 4.34 -2.63 -20.28
#